data_AF-A0AA38R1E3-F1
#
_entry.id   AF-A0AA38R1E3-F1
#
_cell.length_a   1.000
_cell.length_b   1.000
_cell.length_c   1.000
_cell.angle_alpha   90.00
_cell.angle_beta   90.00
_cell.angle_gamma   90.00
#
_symmetry.space_group_name_H-M   'P 1'
#
loop_
_entity.id
_entity.type
_entity.pdbx_description
1 polymer ?
#
loop_
_entity_poly.entity_id
_entity_poly.type
_entity_poly.pdbx_seq_one_letter_code
_entity_poly.pdbx_strand_id
1 'polypeptide(L)'
;MGNTWKMTDYNGKGSKDVTTVTVLPIRSDSAKSLVEAAYKQSLQKRRTGCRELVQSNASLPKATPSIHLHCSTCTCPPPSPVDTSREDEVLSRKIQAASAICRAKAISSPGSSPKLASLAALQSVSKWLTGSTPDSTSDVAELCFAVSALDVAKTTRLLFDSNVPINARNPAGVPPLISCIRSHLAATHPLSHAAMLALLLDAGADPNTTTSSSPASGCTSALAAASTLGHVPLLRPLLSRGAAADAKLTTLPMSRFTGHGLTALHAAVFADKPAAADLLLSHGVGADVS
;
A
#
# COMPACT_ATOMS: atom_id res chain seq x y z
N MET A 1 -0.36 -22.30 0.66
CA MET A 1 -1.28 -21.31 1.26
C MET A 1 -1.99 -20.60 0.12
N GLY A 2 -3.29 -20.34 0.26
CA GLY A 2 -4.17 -19.96 -0.85
C GLY A 2 -4.61 -18.51 -0.81
N ASN A 3 -4.59 -17.82 -1.96
CA ASN A 3 -5.03 -16.43 -2.05
C ASN A 3 -6.57 -16.37 -2.08
N THR A 4 -7.16 -15.43 -1.34
CA THR A 4 -8.62 -15.22 -1.29
C THR A 4 -8.98 -13.81 -1.72
N TRP A 5 -9.97 -13.69 -2.59
CA TRP A 5 -10.49 -12.42 -3.09
C TRP A 5 -11.97 -12.32 -2.72
N LYS A 6 -12.37 -11.18 -2.12
CA LYS A 6 -13.78 -10.88 -1.85
C LYS A 6 -14.31 -10.00 -2.98
N MET A 7 -15.37 -10.45 -3.63
CA MET A 7 -16.07 -9.71 -4.68
C MET A 7 -17.45 -9.37 -4.15
N THR A 8 -17.73 -8.07 -4.00
CA THR A 8 -19.03 -7.56 -3.60
C THR A 8 -19.75 -7.04 -4.83
N ASP A 9 -20.76 -7.76 -5.30
CA ASP A 9 -21.62 -7.26 -6.36
C ASP A 9 -22.65 -6.30 -5.73
N TYR A 10 -22.61 -5.03 -6.16
CA TYR A 10 -23.68 -4.07 -5.87
C TYR A 10 -24.84 -4.38 -6.80
N ASN A 11 -25.68 -5.35 -6.43
CA ASN A 11 -26.96 -5.52 -7.09
C ASN A 11 -27.90 -4.45 -6.51
N GLY A 12 -28.53 -3.64 -7.38
CA GLY A 12 -29.38 -2.48 -7.02
C GLY A 12 -30.63 -2.76 -6.18
N LYS A 13 -30.70 -3.93 -5.53
CA LYS A 13 -31.75 -4.40 -4.63
C LYS A 13 -31.17 -4.85 -3.29
N GLY A 14 -30.39 -4.01 -2.59
CA GLY A 14 -30.12 -4.13 -1.13
C GLY A 14 -29.55 -5.44 -0.56
N SER A 15 -29.34 -6.50 -1.35
CA SER A 15 -28.82 -7.80 -0.95
C SER A 15 -27.31 -7.81 -1.19
N LYS A 16 -26.52 -7.88 -0.10
CA LYS A 16 -25.07 -8.06 -0.18
C LYS A 16 -24.77 -9.54 -0.43
N ASP A 17 -24.83 -9.97 -1.68
CA ASP A 17 -24.30 -11.28 -2.06
C ASP A 17 -22.76 -11.19 -2.13
N VAL A 18 -22.10 -11.63 -1.05
CA VAL A 18 -20.64 -11.66 -0.98
C VAL A 18 -20.17 -12.95 -1.64
N THR A 19 -19.53 -12.80 -2.81
CA THR A 19 -18.90 -13.92 -3.51
C THR A 19 -17.42 -13.93 -3.14
N THR A 20 -16.90 -15.06 -2.66
CA THR A 20 -15.47 -15.19 -2.35
C THR A 20 -14.81 -16.21 -3.26
N VAL A 21 -13.66 -15.84 -3.81
CA VAL A 21 -12.85 -16.70 -4.67
C VAL A 21 -11.63 -17.16 -3.89
N THR A 22 -11.47 -18.46 -3.71
CA THR A 22 -10.31 -19.05 -3.03
C THR A 22 -9.47 -19.83 -4.02
N VAL A 23 -8.16 -19.59 -4.00
CA VAL A 23 -7.18 -20.33 -4.79
C VAL A 23 -6.46 -21.33 -3.87
N LEU A 24 -6.64 -22.63 -4.05
CA LEU A 24 -5.99 -23.66 -3.23
C LEU A 24 -4.64 -24.08 -3.81
N PRO A 25 -3.64 -24.41 -2.96
CA PRO A 25 -2.27 -24.66 -3.42
C PRO A 25 -2.15 -25.84 -4.39
N ILE A 26 -1.06 -25.81 -5.18
CA ILE A 26 -0.68 -26.83 -6.14
C ILE A 26 -0.32 -28.13 -5.40
N ARG A 27 -0.89 -29.25 -5.85
CA ARG A 27 -0.64 -30.58 -5.29
C ARG A 27 0.83 -30.96 -5.49
N SER A 28 1.55 -31.26 -4.41
CA SER A 28 2.82 -32.01 -4.49
C SER A 28 2.61 -33.40 -3.91
N ASP A 29 3.32 -34.38 -4.46
CA ASP A 29 3.05 -35.82 -4.29
C ASP A 29 3.24 -36.36 -2.86
N SER A 30 3.73 -35.56 -1.91
CA SER A 30 4.14 -36.03 -0.57
C SER A 30 3.08 -35.92 0.54
N ALA A 31 1.88 -35.39 0.27
CA ALA A 31 0.81 -35.25 1.28
C ALA A 31 -0.44 -36.11 0.98
N LYS A 32 -0.26 -37.20 0.23
CA LYS A 32 -1.33 -37.93 -0.49
C LYS A 32 -2.31 -38.78 0.33
N SER A 33 -2.06 -39.16 1.60
CA SER A 33 -2.90 -40.19 2.25
C SER A 33 -3.82 -39.70 3.37
N LEU A 34 -3.33 -38.90 4.32
CA LEU A 34 -4.10 -38.58 5.53
C LEU A 34 -4.94 -37.29 5.39
N VAL A 35 -4.40 -36.26 4.74
CA VAL A 35 -5.15 -35.03 4.44
C VAL A 35 -6.14 -35.27 3.29
N GLU A 36 -5.78 -36.14 2.34
CA GLU A 36 -6.61 -36.51 1.19
C GLU A 36 -7.90 -37.23 1.61
N ALA A 37 -7.86 -38.09 2.63
CA ALA A 37 -9.07 -38.76 3.15
C ALA A 37 -10.00 -37.77 3.87
N ALA A 38 -9.45 -36.91 4.73
CA ALA A 38 -10.20 -35.86 5.43
C ALA A 38 -10.77 -34.80 4.46
N TYR A 39 -10.01 -34.45 3.41
CA TYR A 39 -10.41 -33.51 2.37
C TYR A 39 -11.45 -34.09 1.42
N LYS A 40 -11.31 -35.36 0.99
CA LYS A 40 -12.32 -36.10 0.20
C LYS A 40 -13.62 -36.28 0.98
N GLN A 41 -13.53 -36.54 2.28
CA GLN A 41 -14.70 -36.58 3.18
C GLN A 41 -15.34 -35.19 3.35
N SER A 42 -14.56 -34.10 3.23
CA SER A 42 -15.08 -32.73 3.18
C SER A 42 -15.70 -32.35 1.82
N LEU A 43 -15.17 -32.87 0.71
CA LEU A 43 -15.67 -32.64 -0.66
C LEU A 43 -16.95 -33.44 -0.97
N GLN A 44 -17.07 -34.66 -0.43
CA GLN A 44 -18.27 -35.49 -0.59
C GLN A 44 -19.49 -34.92 0.11
N LYS A 45 -19.30 -34.14 1.19
CA LYS A 45 -20.32 -33.25 1.74
C LYS A 45 -20.37 -31.98 0.89
N ARG A 46 -20.84 -32.09 -0.35
CA ARG A 46 -21.09 -30.95 -1.25
C ARG A 46 -22.04 -29.97 -0.57
N ARG A 47 -21.46 -28.97 0.08
CA ARG A 47 -22.14 -27.84 0.70
C ARG A 47 -22.76 -27.00 -0.41
N THR A 48 -24.07 -26.79 -0.32
CA THR A 48 -24.85 -25.95 -1.23
C THR A 48 -24.16 -24.60 -1.44
N GLY A 49 -23.92 -24.18 -2.68
CA GLY A 49 -23.41 -22.83 -3.00
C GLY A 49 -21.92 -22.68 -3.33
N CYS A 50 -21.12 -23.75 -3.40
CA CYS A 50 -19.70 -23.68 -3.78
C CYS A 50 -19.42 -24.35 -5.15
N ARG A 51 -18.71 -23.66 -6.05
CA ARG A 51 -18.41 -24.10 -7.43
C ARG A 51 -16.90 -24.07 -7.71
N GLU A 52 -16.33 -25.20 -8.11
CA GLU A 52 -14.95 -25.25 -8.65
C GLU A 52 -14.95 -24.68 -10.08
N LEU A 53 -14.09 -23.69 -10.33
CA LEU A 53 -13.93 -23.02 -11.62
C LEU A 53 -12.74 -23.57 -12.40
N VAL A 54 -11.65 -23.86 -11.69
CA VAL A 54 -10.41 -24.37 -12.28
C VAL A 54 -9.89 -25.49 -11.40
N GLN A 55 -9.62 -26.65 -12.00
CA GLN A 55 -8.97 -27.75 -11.31
C GLN A 55 -7.45 -27.56 -11.32
N SER A 56 -6.78 -27.97 -10.24
CA SER A 56 -5.33 -27.90 -10.16
C SER A 56 -4.67 -28.77 -11.25
N ASN A 57 -3.71 -28.23 -11.99
CA ASN A 57 -2.96 -28.97 -13.00
C ASN A 57 -1.45 -28.86 -12.73
N ALA A 58 -0.87 -29.95 -12.23
CA ALA A 58 0.55 -30.05 -11.91
C ALA A 58 1.43 -30.38 -13.14
N SER A 59 0.82 -30.76 -14.27
CA SER A 59 1.52 -31.17 -15.48
C SER A 59 1.92 -29.99 -16.39
N LEU A 60 1.50 -28.76 -16.04
CA LEU A 60 1.86 -27.55 -16.77
C LEU A 60 3.24 -27.03 -16.37
N PRO A 61 3.99 -26.36 -17.27
CA PRO A 61 5.31 -25.80 -16.97
C PRO A 61 5.29 -24.81 -15.78
N LYS A 62 4.15 -24.15 -15.58
CA LYS A 62 3.82 -23.42 -14.36
C LYS A 62 2.57 -24.05 -13.79
N ALA A 63 2.73 -24.85 -12.75
CA ALA A 63 1.63 -25.60 -12.16
C ALA A 63 0.50 -24.65 -11.71
N THR A 64 -0.74 -25.03 -12.00
CA THR A 64 -1.91 -24.19 -11.70
C THR A 64 -2.61 -24.68 -10.43
N PRO A 65 -2.96 -23.76 -9.51
CA PRO A 65 -3.78 -24.06 -8.34
C PRO A 65 -5.24 -24.34 -8.73
N SER A 66 -6.02 -24.95 -7.83
CA SER A 66 -7.48 -25.01 -8.04
C SER A 66 -8.15 -23.71 -7.59
N ILE A 67 -9.17 -23.27 -8.31
CA ILE A 67 -9.91 -22.03 -8.03
C ILE A 67 -11.35 -22.40 -7.72
N HIS A 68 -11.82 -22.03 -6.53
CA HIS A 68 -13.18 -22.26 -6.08
C HIS A 68 -13.91 -20.94 -5.83
N LEU A 69 -15.16 -20.87 -6.25
CA LEU A 69 -16.09 -19.78 -6.03
C LEU A 69 -17.09 -20.18 -4.94
N HIS A 70 -17.16 -19.37 -3.88
CA HIS A 70 -18.07 -19.57 -2.75
C HIS A 70 -19.16 -18.51 -2.82
N CYS A 71 -20.41 -18.91 -3.00
CA CYS A 71 -21.57 -18.03 -2.92
C CYS A 71 -21.96 -17.76 -1.46
N SER A 72 -22.84 -16.77 -1.24
CA SER A 72 -23.38 -16.39 0.07
C SER A 72 -24.05 -17.53 0.86
N THR A 73 -24.48 -18.59 0.17
CA THR A 73 -25.06 -19.81 0.76
C THR A 73 -24.05 -20.89 1.11
N CYS A 74 -22.76 -20.69 0.79
CA CYS A 74 -21.75 -21.71 1.01
C CYS A 74 -21.37 -21.80 2.50
N THR A 75 -21.36 -23.02 3.02
CA THR A 75 -21.01 -23.29 4.43
C THR A 75 -19.53 -23.65 4.61
N CYS A 76 -18.67 -23.44 3.60
CA CYS A 76 -17.23 -23.65 3.73
C CYS A 76 -16.65 -22.79 4.87
N PRO A 77 -15.70 -23.32 5.67
CA PRO A 77 -15.00 -22.51 6.64
C PRO A 77 -14.29 -21.35 5.92
N PRO A 78 -14.34 -20.12 6.45
CA PRO A 78 -13.65 -19.00 5.83
C PRO A 78 -12.15 -19.35 5.72
N PRO A 79 -11.51 -19.03 4.59
CA PRO A 79 -10.10 -19.33 4.41
C PRO A 79 -9.29 -18.65 5.51
N SER A 80 -8.38 -19.41 6.13
CA SER A 80 -7.44 -18.87 7.12
C SER A 80 -6.62 -17.74 6.47
N PRO A 81 -6.41 -16.60 7.14
CA PRO A 81 -5.59 -15.52 6.61
C PRO A 81 -4.21 -16.08 6.25
N VAL A 82 -3.68 -15.67 5.09
CA VAL A 82 -2.32 -16.06 4.67
C VAL A 82 -1.35 -15.44 5.67
N ASP A 83 -0.64 -16.29 6.42
CA ASP A 83 0.38 -15.83 7.35
C ASP A 83 1.60 -15.33 6.58
N THR A 84 1.58 -14.03 6.29
CA THR A 84 2.64 -13.29 5.59
C THR A 84 3.57 -12.56 6.56
N SER A 85 3.41 -12.78 7.88
CA SER A 85 4.12 -12.06 8.94
C SER A 85 5.64 -12.12 8.79
N ARG A 86 6.19 -13.32 8.57
CA ARG A 86 7.63 -13.52 8.40
C ARG A 86 8.18 -12.85 7.14
N GLU A 87 7.41 -12.86 6.05
CA GLU A 87 7.80 -12.21 4.80
C GLU A 87 7.77 -10.68 4.96
N ASP A 88 6.75 -10.15 5.64
CA ASP A 88 6.62 -8.73 5.98
C ASP A 88 7.77 -8.27 6.88
N GLU A 89 8.16 -9.03 7.90
CA GLU A 89 9.29 -8.70 8.76
C GLU A 89 10.63 -8.66 7.99
N VAL A 90 10.84 -9.60 7.06
CA VAL A 90 12.05 -9.63 6.24
C VAL A 90 12.08 -8.44 5.28
N LEU A 91 10.96 -8.14 4.64
CA LEU A 91 10.86 -7.01 3.71
C LEU A 91 10.98 -5.67 4.44
N SER A 92 10.32 -5.51 5.59
CA SER A 92 10.42 -4.33 6.45
C SER A 92 11.88 -4.07 6.87
N ARG A 93 12.62 -5.09 7.29
CA ARG A 93 14.06 -4.95 7.62
C ARG A 93 14.89 -4.49 6.43
N LYS A 94 14.62 -4.97 5.22
CA LYS A 94 15.31 -4.51 4.00
C LYS A 94 15.04 -3.03 3.72
N ILE A 95 13.78 -2.60 3.88
CA ILE A 95 13.38 -1.20 3.69
C ILE A 95 14.02 -0.30 4.76
N GLN A 96 14.03 -0.74 6.02
CA GLN A 96 14.69 -0.01 7.12
C GLN A 96 16.20 0.12 6.89
N ALA A 97 16.85 -0.94 6.40
CA ALA A 97 18.27 -0.89 6.03
C ALA A 97 18.52 0.13 4.90
N ALA A 98 17.67 0.15 3.88
CA ALA A 98 17.74 1.16 2.82
C ALA A 98 17.57 2.57 3.39
N SER A 99 16.53 2.82 4.21
CA SER A 99 16.26 4.09 4.90
C SER A 99 17.43 4.55 5.78
N ALA A 100 18.12 3.65 6.47
CA ALA A 100 19.31 3.98 7.26
C ALA A 100 20.46 4.51 6.38
N ILE A 101 20.66 3.93 5.19
CA ILE A 101 21.63 4.43 4.20
C ILE A 101 21.23 5.84 3.72
N CYS A 102 19.93 6.08 3.50
CA CYS A 102 19.43 7.41 3.14
C CYS A 102 19.79 8.45 4.20
N ARG A 103 19.50 8.16 5.47
CA ARG A 103 19.83 9.04 6.60
C ARG A 103 21.34 9.28 6.71
N ALA A 104 22.15 8.25 6.53
CA ALA A 104 23.61 8.38 6.56
C ALA A 104 24.15 9.28 5.43
N LYS A 105 23.59 9.16 4.22
CA LYS A 105 23.96 10.01 3.06
C LYS A 105 23.55 11.48 3.27
N ALA A 106 22.41 11.72 3.92
CA ALA A 106 21.95 13.06 4.28
C ALA A 106 22.87 13.72 5.33
N ILE A 107 23.32 12.97 6.35
CA ILE A 107 24.23 13.48 7.42
C ILE A 107 25.64 13.73 6.88
N SER A 108 26.13 12.93 5.93
CA SER A 108 27.45 13.09 5.33
C SER A 108 27.56 14.25 4.32
N SER A 109 26.49 15.01 4.11
CA SER A 109 26.46 16.16 3.20
C SER A 109 26.55 17.50 3.95
N PRO A 110 27.70 17.79 4.58
CA PRO A 110 28.32 19.10 4.47
C PRO A 110 29.72 18.93 3.86
N GLY A 111 29.84 19.17 2.55
CA GLY A 111 31.11 19.14 1.81
C GLY A 111 31.57 17.74 1.37
N SER A 112 30.95 17.18 0.32
CA SER A 112 31.37 15.86 -0.19
C SER A 112 32.59 15.96 -1.12
N SER A 113 33.56 15.09 -0.85
CA SER A 113 34.85 14.91 -1.51
C SER A 113 34.82 14.90 -3.06
N PRO A 114 35.92 15.31 -3.74
CA PRO A 114 35.98 15.50 -5.20
C PRO A 114 35.75 14.22 -6.04
N LYS A 115 35.93 13.02 -5.46
CA LYS A 115 35.74 11.75 -6.18
C LYS A 115 34.27 11.41 -6.48
N LEU A 116 33.34 11.78 -5.59
CA LEU A 116 31.90 11.52 -5.78
C LEU A 116 31.25 12.57 -6.70
N ALA A 117 31.74 13.81 -6.68
CA ALA A 117 31.34 14.84 -7.63
C ALA A 117 31.68 14.45 -9.08
N SER A 118 32.84 13.80 -9.29
CA SER A 118 33.26 13.33 -10.61
C SER A 118 32.37 12.20 -11.15
N LEU A 119 31.87 11.30 -10.30
CA LEU A 119 30.95 10.23 -10.72
C LEU A 119 29.55 10.76 -11.02
N ALA A 120 29.02 11.67 -10.19
CA ALA A 120 27.75 12.33 -10.45
C ALA A 120 27.81 13.19 -11.74
N ALA A 121 28.94 13.87 -11.98
CA ALA A 121 29.19 14.59 -13.23
C ALA A 121 29.26 13.64 -14.43
N LEU A 122 29.96 12.50 -14.32
CA LEU A 122 30.02 11.50 -15.39
C LEU A 122 28.65 10.86 -15.69
N GLN A 123 27.84 10.58 -14.66
CA GLN A 123 26.46 10.09 -14.84
C GLN A 123 25.54 11.14 -15.48
N SER A 124 25.74 12.42 -15.15
CA SER A 124 25.00 13.52 -15.79
C SER A 124 25.38 13.69 -17.27
N VAL A 125 26.68 13.54 -17.59
CA VAL A 125 27.19 13.57 -18.97
C VAL A 125 26.75 12.35 -19.77
N SER A 126 26.74 11.15 -19.18
CA SER A 126 26.23 9.95 -19.86
C SER A 126 24.75 10.06 -20.18
N LYS A 127 23.95 10.68 -19.30
CA LYS A 127 22.51 10.90 -19.49
C LYS A 127 22.22 11.92 -20.60
N TRP A 128 23.07 12.93 -20.74
CA TRP A 128 23.04 13.85 -21.89
C TRP A 128 23.38 13.15 -23.20
N LEU A 129 24.39 12.26 -23.18
CA LEU A 129 24.82 11.51 -24.37
C LEU A 129 23.81 10.47 -24.84
N THR A 130 23.01 9.87 -23.95
CA THR A 130 22.00 8.87 -24.31
C THR A 130 20.63 9.45 -24.67
N GLY A 131 20.48 10.78 -24.75
CA GLY A 131 19.25 11.45 -25.18
C GLY A 131 18.02 11.14 -24.31
N SER A 132 18.22 10.53 -23.13
CA SER A 132 17.15 10.11 -22.22
C SER A 132 16.84 11.26 -21.28
N THR A 133 16.18 12.30 -21.79
CA THR A 133 15.53 13.26 -20.92
C THR A 133 14.50 12.47 -20.10
N PRO A 134 14.62 12.40 -18.76
CA PRO A 134 13.61 11.78 -17.94
C PRO A 134 12.34 12.60 -18.18
N ASP A 135 11.34 12.01 -18.81
CA ASP A 135 10.04 12.65 -18.87
C ASP A 135 9.54 12.61 -17.42
N SER A 136 9.77 13.71 -16.70
CA SER A 136 9.70 13.74 -15.22
C SER A 136 8.37 13.23 -14.67
N THR A 137 7.31 13.30 -15.47
CA THR A 137 5.97 12.79 -15.18
C THR A 137 5.90 11.25 -15.20
N SER A 138 6.64 10.60 -16.11
CA SER A 138 6.75 9.14 -16.22
C SER A 138 7.53 8.56 -15.05
N ASP A 139 8.67 9.17 -14.69
CA ASP A 139 9.51 8.71 -13.58
C ASP A 139 8.78 8.81 -12.23
N VAL A 140 7.98 9.87 -12.03
CA VAL A 140 7.12 10.02 -10.83
C VAL A 140 6.02 8.96 -10.81
N ALA A 141 5.44 8.62 -11.96
CA ALA A 141 4.46 7.54 -12.05
C ALA A 141 5.10 6.18 -11.74
N GLU A 142 6.31 5.93 -12.23
CA GLU A 142 7.06 4.71 -11.92
C GLU A 142 7.43 4.63 -10.43
N LEU A 143 7.83 5.76 -9.82
CA LEU A 143 8.07 5.84 -8.38
C LEU A 143 6.81 5.52 -7.58
N CYS A 144 5.66 6.11 -7.95
CA CYS A 144 4.37 5.81 -7.32
C CYS A 144 4.03 4.31 -7.41
N PHE A 145 4.26 3.68 -8.57
CA PHE A 145 4.03 2.25 -8.75
C PHE A 145 4.99 1.40 -7.90
N ALA A 146 6.30 1.69 -7.93
CA ALA A 146 7.32 0.99 -7.16
C ALA A 146 7.04 1.04 -5.66
N VAL A 147 6.67 2.21 -5.15
CA VAL A 147 6.28 2.42 -3.76
C VAL A 147 5.02 1.62 -3.39
N SER A 148 4.01 1.63 -4.26
CA SER A 148 2.78 0.87 -4.02
C SER A 148 3.00 -0.64 -4.02
N ALA A 149 3.97 -1.13 -4.81
CA ALA A 149 4.35 -2.53 -4.91
C ALA A 149 5.40 -2.97 -3.87
N LEU A 150 5.85 -2.06 -2.99
CA LEU A 150 6.95 -2.28 -2.03
C LEU A 150 8.27 -2.72 -2.67
N ASP A 151 8.55 -2.27 -3.90
CA ASP A 151 9.81 -2.56 -4.60
C ASP A 151 10.93 -1.65 -4.09
N VAL A 152 11.68 -2.15 -3.12
CA VAL A 152 12.80 -1.43 -2.47
C VAL A 152 13.89 -1.07 -3.47
N ALA A 153 14.20 -1.95 -4.43
CA ALA A 153 15.29 -1.75 -5.36
C ALA A 153 14.98 -0.64 -6.37
N LYS A 154 13.76 -0.65 -6.95
CA LYS A 154 13.33 0.43 -7.83
C LYS A 154 13.16 1.75 -7.08
N THR A 155 12.55 1.71 -5.90
CA THR A 155 12.33 2.93 -5.10
C THR A 155 13.66 3.60 -4.75
N THR A 156 14.65 2.83 -4.28
CA THR A 156 15.98 3.39 -3.96
C THR A 156 16.70 3.91 -5.20
N ARG A 157 16.65 3.21 -6.34
CA ARG A 157 17.24 3.71 -7.60
C ARG A 157 16.60 5.02 -8.05
N LEU A 158 15.27 5.10 -8.07
CA LEU A 158 14.56 6.30 -8.52
C LEU A 158 14.80 7.50 -7.58
N LEU A 159 14.89 7.25 -6.27
CA LEU A 159 15.18 8.30 -5.29
C LEU A 159 16.64 8.76 -5.30
N PHE A 160 17.62 7.85 -5.43
CA PHE A 160 19.04 8.18 -5.26
C PHE A 160 19.81 8.41 -6.56
N ASP A 161 19.45 7.73 -7.65
CA ASP A 161 20.19 7.76 -8.91
C ASP A 161 19.53 8.70 -9.94
N SER A 162 18.19 8.70 -9.98
CA SER A 162 17.43 9.46 -11.00
C SER A 162 17.05 10.88 -10.57
N ASN A 163 17.23 11.25 -9.29
CA ASN A 163 16.86 12.54 -8.69
C ASN A 163 15.41 12.96 -9.00
N VAL A 164 14.48 12.01 -8.88
CA VAL A 164 13.06 12.24 -9.13
C VAL A 164 12.49 13.19 -8.07
N PRO A 165 11.68 14.20 -8.44
CA PRO A 165 11.05 15.09 -7.47
C PRO A 165 10.05 14.32 -6.58
N ILE A 166 10.44 14.05 -5.33
CA ILE A 166 9.68 13.20 -4.39
C ILE A 166 8.27 13.71 -4.05
N ASN A 167 8.07 15.02 -4.13
CA ASN A 167 6.79 15.69 -3.84
C ASN A 167 5.96 15.96 -5.10
N ALA A 168 6.47 15.63 -6.29
CA ALA A 168 5.70 15.77 -7.52
C ALA A 168 4.53 14.79 -7.56
N ARG A 169 3.49 15.16 -8.31
CA ARG A 169 2.30 14.35 -8.48
C ARG A 169 2.40 13.57 -9.78
N ASN A 170 1.97 12.31 -9.76
CA ASN A 170 1.81 11.52 -10.98
C ASN A 170 0.65 12.08 -11.85
N PRO A 171 0.42 11.56 -13.08
CA PRO A 171 -0.67 12.02 -13.94
C PRO A 171 -2.07 11.90 -13.32
N ALA A 172 -2.25 11.02 -12.32
CA ALA A 172 -3.49 10.91 -11.55
C ALA A 172 -3.62 11.97 -10.42
N GLY A 173 -2.68 12.92 -10.35
CA GLY A 173 -2.63 13.94 -9.31
C GLY A 173 -2.22 13.41 -7.93
N VAL A 174 -1.54 12.27 -7.88
CA VAL A 174 -1.18 11.59 -6.63
C VAL A 174 0.32 11.69 -6.37
N PRO A 175 0.74 12.23 -5.21
CA PRO A 175 2.15 12.20 -4.81
C PRO A 175 2.57 10.79 -4.33
N PRO A 176 3.85 10.39 -4.49
CA PRO A 176 4.37 9.08 -4.09
C PRO A 176 4.02 8.67 -2.65
N LEU A 177 4.07 9.61 -1.71
CA LEU A 177 3.74 9.37 -0.31
C LEU A 177 2.29 8.92 -0.13
N ILE A 178 1.34 9.52 -0.83
CA ILE A 178 -0.08 9.12 -0.78
C ILE A 178 -0.31 7.79 -1.54
N SER A 179 0.46 7.53 -2.60
CA SER A 179 0.42 6.23 -3.31
C SER A 179 0.83 5.07 -2.40
N CYS A 180 1.80 5.27 -1.50
CA CYS A 180 2.18 4.29 -0.49
C CYS A 180 1.02 3.95 0.44
N ILE A 181 0.33 4.98 0.94
CA ILE A 181 -0.77 4.84 1.90
C ILE A 181 -1.97 4.11 1.29
N ARG A 182 -2.25 4.34 0.01
CA ARG A 182 -3.37 3.74 -0.73
C ARG A 182 -3.09 2.35 -1.30
N SER A 183 -1.93 1.76 -1.03
CA SER A 183 -1.60 0.46 -1.59
C SER A 183 -2.53 -0.65 -1.05
N HIS A 184 -2.90 -1.55 -1.94
CA HIS A 184 -3.63 -2.77 -1.61
C HIS A 184 -2.84 -3.73 -0.70
N LEU A 185 -1.51 -3.64 -0.69
CA LEU A 185 -0.63 -4.49 0.12
C LEU A 185 -0.55 -4.04 1.59
N ALA A 186 -1.12 -2.88 1.95
CA ALA A 186 -1.12 -2.38 3.33
C ALA A 186 -1.81 -3.34 4.32
N ALA A 187 -2.76 -4.15 3.84
CA ALA A 187 -3.45 -5.15 4.67
C ALA A 187 -2.61 -6.42 4.91
N THR A 188 -1.72 -6.80 3.98
CA THR A 188 -0.89 -8.01 4.09
C THR A 188 0.51 -7.72 4.63
N HIS A 189 1.07 -6.55 4.33
CA HIS A 189 2.41 -6.15 4.72
C HIS A 189 2.43 -4.80 5.49
N PRO A 190 1.79 -4.72 6.67
CA PRO A 190 1.68 -3.47 7.43
C PRO A 190 3.05 -2.93 7.89
N LEU A 191 4.00 -3.79 8.26
CA LEU A 191 5.33 -3.37 8.73
C LEU A 191 6.18 -2.82 7.59
N SER A 192 6.10 -3.44 6.41
CA SER A 192 6.81 -2.98 5.22
C SER A 192 6.24 -1.67 4.71
N HIS A 193 4.92 -1.48 4.76
CA HIS A 193 4.29 -0.20 4.42
C HIS A 193 4.72 0.93 5.35
N ALA A 194 4.75 0.69 6.67
CA ALA A 194 5.24 1.68 7.63
C ALA A 194 6.72 2.01 7.39
N ALA A 195 7.55 1.01 7.11
CA ALA A 195 8.96 1.22 6.77
C ALA A 195 9.15 1.99 5.46
N MET A 196 8.34 1.71 4.43
CA MET A 196 8.41 2.40 3.14
C MET A 196 7.99 3.86 3.25
N LEU A 197 6.93 4.13 4.03
CA LEU A 197 6.51 5.48 4.35
C LEU A 197 7.61 6.25 5.07
N ALA A 198 8.26 5.63 6.06
CA ALA A 198 9.39 6.23 6.77
C ALA A 198 10.59 6.51 5.83
N LEU A 199 10.87 5.62 4.88
CA LEU A 199 11.90 5.83 3.86
C LEU A 199 11.60 7.06 3.01
N LEU A 200 10.36 7.23 2.54
CA LEU A 200 9.96 8.40 1.75
C LEU A 200 10.08 9.69 2.57
N LEU A 201 9.64 9.67 3.83
CA LEU A 201 9.78 10.81 4.74
C LEU A 201 11.25 11.14 5.03
N ASP A 202 12.12 10.14 5.18
CA ASP A 202 13.57 10.32 5.32
C ASP A 202 14.23 10.87 4.05
N ALA A 203 13.68 10.55 2.88
CA ALA A 203 14.11 11.08 1.59
C ALA A 203 13.58 12.49 1.30
N GLY A 204 12.84 13.12 2.23
CA GLY A 204 12.35 14.49 2.11
C GLY A 204 10.94 14.64 1.55
N ALA A 205 10.12 13.57 1.59
CA ALA A 205 8.71 13.68 1.25
C ALA A 205 7.99 14.57 2.27
N ASP A 206 7.17 15.51 1.77
CA ASP A 206 6.38 16.41 2.61
C ASP A 206 5.18 15.64 3.22
N PRO A 207 5.10 15.52 4.56
CA PRO A 207 3.98 14.85 5.23
C PRO A 207 2.65 15.59 5.05
N ASN A 208 2.67 16.86 4.67
CA ASN A 208 1.47 17.68 4.40
C ASN A 208 1.06 17.68 2.93
N THR A 209 1.67 16.82 2.11
CA THR A 209 1.32 16.70 0.69
C THR A 209 -0.15 16.32 0.49
N THR A 210 -0.72 16.83 -0.60
CA THR A 210 -2.13 16.65 -0.98
C THR A 210 -2.25 16.15 -2.41
N THR A 211 -3.30 15.38 -2.69
CA THR A 211 -3.69 15.05 -4.07
C THR A 211 -4.16 16.30 -4.81
N SER A 212 -4.04 16.30 -6.14
CA SER A 212 -4.64 17.35 -6.96
C SER A 212 -6.14 17.43 -6.71
N SER A 213 -6.64 18.65 -6.51
CA SER A 213 -8.07 18.93 -6.45
C SER A 213 -8.66 18.85 -7.85
N SER A 214 -9.40 17.79 -8.14
CA SER A 214 -10.35 17.77 -9.26
C SER A 214 -11.74 18.13 -8.73
N PRO A 215 -12.57 18.87 -9.49
CA PRO A 215 -13.97 19.11 -9.11
C PRO A 215 -14.76 17.82 -8.80
N ALA A 216 -14.33 16.67 -9.33
CA ALA A 216 -14.97 15.38 -9.11
C ALA A 216 -14.37 14.53 -7.96
N SER A 217 -13.14 14.81 -7.51
CA SER A 217 -12.44 13.92 -6.55
C SER A 217 -11.86 14.62 -5.32
N GLY A 218 -11.88 15.95 -5.30
CA GLY A 218 -11.39 16.72 -4.18
C GLY A 218 -9.89 16.59 -3.90
N CYS A 219 -9.41 17.25 -2.85
CA CYS A 219 -8.05 17.15 -2.35
C CYS A 219 -7.99 16.35 -1.05
N THR A 220 -7.13 15.34 -1.01
CA THR A 220 -6.91 14.50 0.17
C THR A 220 -5.46 14.64 0.63
N SER A 221 -5.21 14.94 1.92
CA SER A 221 -3.84 14.89 2.48
C SER A 221 -3.45 13.45 2.81
N ALA A 222 -2.14 13.25 2.97
CA ALA A 222 -1.58 12.00 3.48
C ALA A 222 -2.23 11.54 4.79
N LEU A 223 -2.40 12.44 5.75
CA LEU A 223 -2.99 12.13 7.05
C LEU A 223 -4.44 11.66 6.90
N ALA A 224 -5.27 12.39 6.15
CA ALA A 224 -6.66 11.97 5.95
C ALA A 224 -6.79 10.67 5.17
N ALA A 225 -5.93 10.41 4.17
CA ALA A 225 -5.91 9.13 3.47
C ALA A 225 -5.61 7.97 4.43
N ALA A 226 -4.63 8.12 5.32
CA ALA A 226 -4.31 7.11 6.33
C ALA A 226 -5.44 6.93 7.36
N SER A 227 -6.11 8.02 7.74
CA SER A 227 -7.26 8.01 8.65
C SER A 227 -8.47 7.31 8.08
N THR A 228 -8.82 7.57 6.81
CA THR A 228 -9.93 6.89 6.15
C THR A 228 -9.71 5.38 6.06
N LEU A 229 -8.47 4.95 5.83
CA LEU A 229 -8.12 3.52 5.81
C LEU A 229 -8.04 2.91 7.22
N GLY A 230 -7.78 3.74 8.24
CA GLY A 230 -7.58 3.31 9.63
C GLY A 230 -6.20 2.70 9.88
N HIS A 231 -5.20 3.07 9.09
CA HIS A 231 -3.85 2.53 9.21
C HIS A 231 -3.06 3.26 10.31
N VAL A 232 -3.33 2.90 11.57
CA VAL A 232 -2.66 3.44 12.77
C VAL A 232 -1.11 3.42 12.68
N PRO A 233 -0.47 2.35 12.16
CA PRO A 233 1.00 2.35 11.99
C PRO A 233 1.54 3.38 10.99
N LEU A 234 0.70 3.91 10.08
CA LEU A 234 1.07 4.97 9.14
C LEU A 234 0.80 6.37 9.72
N LEU A 235 -0.19 6.51 10.60
CA LEU A 235 -0.51 7.78 11.25
C LEU A 235 0.61 8.26 12.17
N ARG A 236 1.23 7.36 12.95
CA ARG A 236 2.29 7.73 13.90
C ARG A 236 3.51 8.37 13.20
N PRO A 237 4.10 7.76 12.14
CA PRO A 237 5.19 8.41 11.40
C PRO A 237 4.80 9.75 10.81
N LEU A 238 3.60 9.88 10.22
CA LEU A 238 3.13 11.15 9.65
C LEU A 238 3.04 12.25 10.70
N LEU A 239 2.41 11.98 11.83
CA LEU A 239 2.27 12.94 12.92
C LEU A 239 3.63 13.29 13.54
N SER A 240 4.50 12.30 13.74
CA SER A 240 5.85 12.51 14.25
C SER A 240 6.74 13.37 13.34
N ARG A 241 6.41 13.42 12.04
CA ARG A 241 7.11 14.23 11.03
C ARG A 241 6.44 15.58 10.76
N GLY A 242 5.44 15.96 11.54
CA GLY A 242 4.80 17.28 11.43
C GLY A 242 3.62 17.33 10.46
N ALA A 243 2.93 16.21 10.23
CA ALA A 243 1.64 16.24 9.54
C ALA A 243 0.63 17.05 10.38
N ALA A 244 0.02 18.06 9.77
CA ALA A 244 -0.97 18.92 10.41
C ALA A 244 -2.28 18.15 10.64
N ALA A 245 -2.56 17.82 11.91
CA ALA A 245 -3.77 17.11 12.32
C ALA A 245 -5.05 17.90 12.02
N ASP A 246 -4.98 19.22 12.16
CA ASP A 246 -6.11 20.15 12.01
C ASP A 246 -6.18 20.80 10.63
N ALA A 247 -5.37 20.35 9.67
CA ALA A 247 -5.42 20.86 8.31
C ALA A 247 -6.80 20.60 7.70
N LYS A 248 -7.51 21.68 7.38
CA LYS A 248 -8.80 21.64 6.70
C LYS A 248 -8.59 21.25 5.25
N LEU A 249 -9.00 20.03 4.90
CA LEU A 249 -9.08 19.57 3.53
C LEU A 249 -10.36 20.08 2.92
N THR A 250 -10.26 20.79 1.80
CA THR A 250 -11.43 21.41 1.19
C THR A 250 -12.39 20.39 0.58
N THR A 251 -11.99 19.12 0.37
CA THR A 251 -12.85 18.14 -0.29
C THR A 251 -12.34 16.70 -0.10
N LEU A 252 -12.93 15.92 0.83
CA LEU A 252 -12.86 14.46 0.72
C LEU A 252 -13.79 14.01 -0.42
N PRO A 253 -13.56 12.85 -1.06
CA PRO A 253 -14.43 12.31 -2.13
C PRO A 253 -15.81 11.85 -1.64
N MET A 254 -16.32 12.45 -0.55
CA MET A 254 -17.69 12.33 -0.09
C MET A 254 -18.50 13.41 -0.80
N SER A 255 -19.08 13.06 -1.95
CA SER A 255 -19.82 13.92 -2.90
C SER A 255 -20.93 14.83 -2.30
N ARG A 256 -21.22 14.74 -1.00
CA ARG A 256 -22.24 15.54 -0.31
C ARG A 256 -21.71 16.67 0.57
N PHE A 257 -20.40 16.75 0.82
CA PHE A 257 -19.79 17.72 1.73
C PHE A 257 -18.59 18.47 1.09
N THR A 258 -18.68 18.74 -0.20
CA THR A 258 -17.69 19.56 -0.90
C THR A 258 -17.73 20.99 -0.33
N GLY A 259 -16.60 21.48 0.22
CA GLY A 259 -16.47 22.86 0.70
C GLY A 259 -16.47 23.08 2.22
N HIS A 260 -16.62 22.05 3.06
CA HIS A 260 -16.73 22.22 4.52
C HIS A 260 -15.42 22.15 5.32
N GLY A 261 -14.25 22.05 4.68
CA GLY A 261 -12.97 22.07 5.40
C GLY A 261 -12.84 20.90 6.39
N LEU A 262 -12.93 19.67 5.89
CA LEU A 262 -12.88 18.45 6.69
C LEU A 262 -11.45 18.17 7.17
N THR A 263 -11.27 17.77 8.42
CA THR A 263 -9.95 17.38 8.97
C THR A 263 -9.76 15.87 8.83
N ALA A 264 -8.54 15.39 9.14
CA ALA A 264 -8.28 13.95 9.21
C ALA A 264 -9.13 13.24 10.28
N LEU A 265 -9.54 13.95 11.34
CA LEU A 265 -10.43 13.41 12.37
C LEU A 265 -11.83 13.14 11.80
N HIS A 266 -12.39 14.08 11.05
CA HIS A 266 -13.66 13.84 10.35
C HIS A 266 -13.57 12.62 9.43
N ALA A 267 -12.44 12.45 8.73
CA ALA A 267 -12.20 11.31 7.86
C ALA A 267 -12.19 9.97 8.63
N ALA A 268 -11.55 9.92 9.81
CA ALA A 268 -11.54 8.74 10.67
C ALA A 268 -12.93 8.39 11.21
N VAL A 269 -13.70 9.40 11.65
CA VAL A 269 -15.05 9.23 12.20
C VAL A 269 -16.02 8.75 11.12
N PHE A 270 -16.02 9.38 9.93
CA PHE A 270 -16.88 8.96 8.82
C PHE A 270 -16.57 7.57 8.30
N ALA A 271 -15.30 7.14 8.38
CA ALA A 271 -14.86 5.81 7.97
C ALA A 271 -14.99 4.74 9.08
N ASP A 272 -15.57 5.10 10.24
CA ASP A 272 -15.73 4.24 11.41
C ASP A 272 -14.40 3.61 11.88
N LYS A 273 -13.38 4.46 12.04
CA LYS A 273 -12.03 4.08 12.45
C LYS A 273 -11.72 4.62 13.85
N PRO A 274 -12.22 3.99 14.93
CA PRO A 274 -12.08 4.52 16.30
C PRO A 274 -10.61 4.65 16.71
N ALA A 275 -9.77 3.64 16.45
CA ALA A 275 -8.35 3.70 16.80
C ALA A 275 -7.57 4.82 16.09
N ALA A 276 -8.00 5.22 14.88
CA ALA A 276 -7.43 6.37 14.18
C ALA A 276 -7.94 7.69 14.76
N ALA A 277 -9.24 7.76 15.10
CA ALA A 277 -9.85 8.92 15.75
C ALA A 277 -9.24 9.18 17.13
N ASP A 278 -9.09 8.14 17.96
CA ASP A 278 -8.47 8.22 19.29
C ASP A 278 -7.03 8.75 19.20
N LEU A 279 -6.26 8.28 18.23
CA LEU A 279 -4.89 8.74 18.02
C LEU A 279 -4.87 10.22 17.62
N LEU A 280 -5.72 10.64 16.69
CA LEU A 280 -5.82 12.03 16.29
C LEU A 280 -6.29 12.95 17.41
N LEU A 281 -7.27 12.51 18.21
CA LEU A 281 -7.73 13.23 19.40
C LEU A 281 -6.60 13.37 20.42
N SER A 282 -5.86 12.29 20.70
CA SER A 282 -4.72 12.34 21.62
C SER A 282 -3.61 13.31 21.18
N HIS A 283 -3.45 13.51 19.87
CA HIS A 283 -2.49 14.47 19.31
C HIS A 283 -3.03 15.91 19.27
N GLY A 284 -4.34 16.11 19.05
CA GLY A 284 -4.97 17.43 19.01
C GLY A 284 -5.17 18.07 20.39
N VAL A 285 -5.45 17.28 21.43
CA VAL A 285 -5.65 17.77 22.81
C VAL A 285 -4.37 18.38 23.41
N GLY A 286 -3.19 18.08 22.86
CA GLY A 286 -1.92 18.66 23.31
C GLY A 286 -1.57 20.03 22.73
N ALA A 287 -2.28 20.52 21.71
CA ALA A 287 -1.96 21.78 21.02
C ALA A 287 -2.75 23.00 21.52
N ASP A 288 -3.76 22.80 22.38
CA ASP A 288 -4.71 23.84 22.82
C ASP A 288 -4.59 24.16 24.33
N VAL A 289 -3.45 23.81 24.97
CA VAL A 289 -3.23 24.02 26.42
C VAL A 289 -1.92 24.77 26.73
N SER A 290 -1.52 25.72 25.90
CA SER A 290 -0.38 26.62 26.21
C SER A 290 -0.69 28.08 25.92
#